data_AF-A0A496RAU9-F1
#
_entry.id   AF-A0A496RAU9-F1
#
_cell.length_a   1.000
_cell.length_b   1.000
_cell.length_c   1.000
_cell.angle_alpha   90.00
_cell.angle_beta   90.00
_cell.angle_gamma   90.00
#
_symmetry.space_group_name_H-M   'P 1'
#
loop_
_entity.id
_entity.type
_entity.pdbx_description
1 polymer ?
#
loop_
_entity_poly.entity_id
_entity_poly.type
_entity_poly.pdbx_seq_one_letter_code
_entity_poly.pdbx_strand_id
1 'polypeptide(L)'
;MELFGVDTAANNEIEDTLEIFSKNFRKLKSKESVPPDKTEDLIILYLLNRNPALKKIKEIISDESLELTSRYPELLTGVAFSDKGEGESIITFLMKPVLHAPEDLEKQLQYILGHWGDFILPFIDRIKRGLDFFREERKPQFPPGPGPSKVITYGDDADSDNFSEDTHWMPNVIMIAKSTFVWLDQLSKQYSRNITRLDQIPDAELQILSSRGINTLWLIGLWERSEASRRIKNACGNPDAASSAYALKNYEIADELGGWEALHNLKGRCSSFGIRLASDMVPNHTGIDSDWVRQYPDRFIQLGESPFPGYTFNGMNLSDSSDTGIFLEDHYYDKTDAAVVFKHVDYTTGKVRYIYHGNDGTSMPWNDTAQLNYLDAEVREAVIRTVVHVASNFPVIRFDAAMTLAKKHIQRLWYPAPGQGGDIPSRAEHGLSSDEFNRLIPREFWKEVVERVAREAPDTLLLAEAFWMMEGYFVKNLGMHRVYNSAFMNMLKNEENGKYKQTIKNTLTHDPEILKRFVNFMNNPDEDTAVLQFGKGDKYFAVCTMLVTLPGLPMIGHGQ
;
A
#
# COMPACT_ATOMS: atom_id res chain seq x y z
N MET A 1 -33.29 9.46 19.20
CA MET A 1 -34.27 10.57 19.37
C MET A 1 -33.81 11.77 20.22
N GLU A 2 -32.84 11.63 21.13
CA GLU A 2 -32.39 12.70 22.05
C GLU A 2 -31.88 13.99 21.37
N LEU A 3 -31.19 13.87 20.24
CA LEU A 3 -30.70 15.02 19.45
C LEU A 3 -31.83 15.84 18.79
N PHE A 4 -33.02 15.26 18.66
CA PHE A 4 -34.16 15.80 17.94
C PHE A 4 -35.33 16.21 18.84
N GLY A 5 -35.18 16.06 20.17
CA GLY A 5 -36.18 16.46 21.16
C GLY A 5 -37.57 15.88 20.90
N VAL A 6 -37.65 14.58 20.62
CA VAL A 6 -38.93 13.91 20.35
C VAL A 6 -39.69 13.68 21.65
N ASP A 7 -40.92 14.18 21.74
CA ASP A 7 -41.82 13.97 22.88
C ASP A 7 -42.74 12.76 22.62
N THR A 8 -42.52 11.66 23.35
CA THR A 8 -43.29 10.40 23.22
C THR A 8 -44.46 10.39 24.20
N ALA A 9 -45.35 11.39 24.12
CA ALA A 9 -46.54 11.42 24.95
C ALA A 9 -47.51 10.26 24.62
N ALA A 10 -47.62 9.35 25.58
CA ALA A 10 -48.43 8.13 25.68
C ALA A 10 -49.72 8.05 24.84
N ASN A 11 -49.82 7.00 24.02
CA ASN A 11 -51.07 6.50 23.44
C ASN A 11 -51.13 4.97 23.64
N ASN A 12 -52.21 4.42 24.23
CA ASN A 12 -52.33 2.99 24.56
C ASN A 12 -52.17 2.05 23.34
N GLU A 13 -52.49 2.53 22.13
CA GLU A 13 -52.31 1.80 20.86
C GLU A 13 -50.83 1.55 20.50
N ILE A 14 -49.92 2.38 21.03
CA ILE A 14 -48.47 2.20 20.85
C ILE A 14 -48.01 0.99 21.66
N GLU A 15 -48.47 0.80 22.91
CA GLU A 15 -48.07 -0.35 23.73
C GLU A 15 -48.47 -1.70 23.10
N ASP A 16 -49.68 -1.81 22.55
CA ASP A 16 -50.16 -3.03 21.87
C ASP A 16 -49.33 -3.34 20.62
N THR A 17 -49.02 -2.33 19.82
CA THR A 17 -48.17 -2.44 18.63
C THR A 17 -46.74 -2.86 19.01
N LEU A 18 -46.22 -2.30 20.09
CA LEU A 18 -44.91 -2.64 20.64
C LEU A 18 -44.86 -4.06 21.21
N GLU A 19 -45.97 -4.57 21.73
CA GLU A 19 -46.10 -5.96 22.18
C GLU A 19 -46.11 -6.93 20.99
N ILE A 20 -46.83 -6.61 19.90
CA ILE A 20 -46.84 -7.38 18.64
C ILE A 20 -45.45 -7.40 18.00
N PHE A 21 -44.78 -6.24 17.91
CA PHE A 21 -43.41 -6.12 17.45
C PHE A 21 -42.46 -7.02 18.27
N SER A 22 -42.55 -6.94 19.61
CA SER A 22 -41.72 -7.74 20.52
C SER A 22 -41.97 -9.25 20.42
N LYS A 23 -43.20 -9.68 20.12
CA LYS A 23 -43.57 -11.10 19.93
C LYS A 23 -43.05 -11.66 18.61
N ASN A 24 -43.08 -10.86 17.54
CA ASN A 24 -42.73 -11.30 16.18
C ASN A 24 -41.22 -11.21 15.88
N PHE A 25 -40.50 -10.22 16.45
CA PHE A 25 -39.10 -9.96 16.13
C PHE A 25 -38.08 -10.57 17.12
N ARG A 26 -38.53 -11.37 18.11
CA ARG A 26 -37.68 -12.03 19.13
C ARG A 26 -36.69 -13.10 18.61
N LYS A 27 -36.48 -13.22 17.30
CA LYS A 27 -35.53 -14.18 16.70
C LYS A 27 -34.16 -13.57 16.32
N LEU A 28 -33.96 -12.26 16.51
CA LEU A 28 -32.69 -11.60 16.20
C LEU A 28 -32.03 -10.98 17.45
N LYS A 29 -31.41 -11.84 18.27
CA LYS A 29 -29.96 -11.81 18.65
C LYS A 29 -29.64 -12.25 20.07
N SER A 30 -28.47 -12.88 20.14
CA SER A 30 -27.62 -13.18 21.28
C SER A 30 -27.37 -11.98 22.20
N LYS A 31 -27.29 -12.31 23.50
CA LYS A 31 -26.61 -11.66 24.63
C LYS A 31 -26.29 -10.15 24.54
N GLU A 32 -27.07 -9.44 25.36
CA GLU A 32 -26.79 -8.24 26.16
C GLU A 32 -27.19 -6.82 25.66
N SER A 33 -28.04 -6.23 26.52
CA SER A 33 -28.54 -4.86 26.75
C SER A 33 -29.11 -4.01 25.61
N VAL A 34 -30.45 -3.91 25.55
CA VAL A 34 -31.19 -2.70 25.10
C VAL A 34 -32.50 -2.62 25.93
N PRO A 35 -32.82 -1.47 26.56
CA PRO A 35 -33.72 -0.53 25.87
C PRO A 35 -33.35 0.96 26.05
N PRO A 36 -33.47 1.75 24.96
CA PRO A 36 -34.30 2.94 25.03
C PRO A 36 -35.35 2.99 23.89
N ASP A 37 -36.60 3.26 24.28
CA ASP A 37 -37.84 3.46 23.51
C ASP A 37 -38.03 2.74 22.15
N LYS A 38 -38.87 1.69 22.17
CA LYS A 38 -39.26 0.88 21.00
C LYS A 38 -39.92 1.66 19.85
N THR A 39 -40.26 2.93 20.06
CA THR A 39 -40.74 3.86 19.02
C THR A 39 -39.64 4.18 17.99
N GLU A 40 -38.37 4.24 18.40
CA GLU A 40 -37.24 4.48 17.49
C GLU A 40 -37.08 3.35 16.47
N ASP A 41 -37.20 2.10 16.92
CA ASP A 41 -37.15 0.92 16.04
C ASP A 41 -38.28 0.92 15.00
N LEU A 42 -39.50 1.32 15.40
CA LEU A 42 -40.63 1.44 14.49
C LEU A 42 -40.43 2.54 13.44
N ILE A 43 -39.85 3.68 13.83
CA ILE A 43 -39.51 4.74 12.87
C ILE A 43 -38.44 4.28 11.88
N ILE A 44 -37.38 3.63 12.37
CA ILE A 44 -36.33 3.09 11.51
C ILE A 44 -36.93 2.08 10.53
N LEU A 45 -37.72 1.12 11.01
CA LEU A 45 -38.38 0.13 10.18
C LEU A 45 -39.30 0.78 9.13
N TYR A 46 -40.10 1.76 9.53
CA TYR A 46 -40.99 2.51 8.64
C TYR A 46 -40.23 3.21 7.51
N LEU A 47 -39.10 3.86 7.83
CA LEU A 47 -38.26 4.58 6.87
C LEU A 47 -37.53 3.62 5.92
N LEU A 48 -37.00 2.50 6.45
CA LEU A 48 -36.31 1.49 5.65
C LEU A 48 -37.23 0.88 4.59
N ASN A 49 -38.48 0.55 4.95
CA ASN A 49 -39.46 -0.03 4.01
C ASN A 49 -39.98 0.96 2.96
N ARG A 50 -39.90 2.27 3.24
CA ARG A 50 -40.31 3.35 2.33
C ARG A 50 -39.15 3.94 1.53
N ASN A 51 -37.96 3.35 1.59
CA ASN A 51 -36.81 3.75 0.77
C ASN A 51 -36.65 2.82 -0.44
N PRO A 52 -37.00 3.25 -1.67
CA PRO A 52 -36.89 2.40 -2.86
C PRO A 52 -35.47 1.91 -3.14
N ALA A 53 -34.45 2.66 -2.74
CA ALA A 53 -33.05 2.29 -2.90
C ALA A 53 -32.66 1.01 -2.12
N LEU A 54 -33.48 0.58 -1.14
CA LEU A 54 -33.27 -0.64 -0.34
C LEU A 54 -34.00 -1.87 -0.88
N LYS A 55 -34.55 -1.82 -2.10
CA LYS A 55 -35.30 -2.92 -2.72
C LYS A 55 -34.58 -4.27 -2.66
N LYS A 56 -33.24 -4.29 -2.78
CA LYS A 56 -32.42 -5.52 -2.76
C LYS A 56 -32.42 -6.24 -1.40
N ILE A 57 -32.69 -5.55 -0.31
CA ILE A 57 -32.71 -6.13 1.05
C ILE A 57 -34.13 -6.19 1.64
N LYS A 58 -35.17 -5.87 0.85
CA LYS A 58 -36.56 -5.75 1.32
C LYS A 58 -37.06 -6.99 2.05
N GLU A 59 -36.62 -8.18 1.62
CA GLU A 59 -36.97 -9.46 2.28
C GLU A 59 -36.49 -9.54 3.74
N ILE A 60 -35.39 -8.84 4.08
CA ILE A 60 -34.80 -8.84 5.43
C ILE A 60 -35.48 -7.80 6.32
N ILE A 61 -35.92 -6.68 5.74
CA ILE A 61 -36.44 -5.51 6.47
C ILE A 61 -37.96 -5.37 6.40
N SER A 62 -38.68 -6.31 5.77
CA SER A 62 -40.13 -6.20 5.50
C SER A 62 -40.97 -5.94 6.76
N ASP A 63 -41.83 -4.93 6.68
CA ASP A 63 -42.84 -4.57 7.68
C ASP A 63 -44.25 -5.09 7.33
N GLU A 64 -44.42 -5.88 6.26
CA GLU A 64 -45.72 -6.35 5.77
C GLU A 64 -46.56 -7.03 6.86
N SER A 65 -45.92 -7.84 7.71
CA SER A 65 -46.59 -8.50 8.84
C SER A 65 -47.15 -7.49 9.85
N LEU A 66 -46.42 -6.40 10.12
CA LEU A 66 -46.85 -5.35 11.04
C LEU A 66 -47.93 -4.47 10.40
N GLU A 67 -47.83 -4.13 9.12
CA GLU A 67 -48.89 -3.40 8.40
C GLU A 67 -50.20 -4.21 8.35
N LEU A 68 -50.12 -5.54 8.27
CA LEU A 68 -51.31 -6.42 8.28
C LEU A 68 -51.91 -6.61 9.68
N THR A 69 -51.12 -6.49 10.74
CA THR A 69 -51.53 -6.83 12.12
C THR A 69 -51.68 -5.63 13.05
N SER A 70 -51.31 -4.43 12.61
CA SER A 70 -51.33 -3.20 13.40
C SER A 70 -51.56 -1.96 12.54
N ARG A 71 -51.88 -0.83 13.19
CA ARG A 71 -51.99 0.50 12.57
C ARG A 71 -50.77 1.38 12.85
N TYR A 72 -49.61 0.74 12.91
CA TYR A 72 -48.36 1.41 13.27
C TYR A 72 -47.93 2.53 12.30
N PRO A 73 -48.19 2.46 10.98
CA PRO A 73 -47.87 3.58 10.08
C PRO A 73 -48.60 4.86 10.48
N GLU A 74 -49.88 4.76 10.87
CA GLU A 74 -50.67 5.90 11.31
C GLU A 74 -50.18 6.46 12.66
N LEU A 75 -49.73 5.59 13.56
CA LEU A 75 -49.19 6.01 14.86
C LEU A 75 -47.92 6.87 14.73
N LEU A 76 -47.11 6.64 13.69
CA LEU A 76 -45.88 7.41 13.45
C LEU A 76 -46.11 8.80 12.85
N THR A 77 -47.29 9.05 12.25
CA THR A 77 -47.63 10.36 11.66
C THR A 77 -47.90 11.46 12.70
N GLY A 78 -48.15 11.09 13.96
CA GLY A 78 -48.40 12.01 15.07
C GLY A 78 -47.15 12.42 15.86
N VAL A 79 -45.97 11.89 15.53
CA VAL A 79 -44.73 12.19 16.28
C VAL A 79 -44.21 13.57 15.88
N ALA A 80 -44.35 14.53 16.79
CA ALA A 80 -43.92 15.91 16.59
C ALA A 80 -42.38 16.04 16.65
N PHE A 81 -41.83 16.89 15.80
CA PHE A 81 -40.42 17.28 15.79
C PHE A 81 -40.29 18.63 16.51
N SER A 82 -39.55 18.70 17.62
CA SER A 82 -39.44 19.93 18.42
C SER A 82 -38.63 21.04 17.72
N ASP A 83 -38.95 22.31 18.06
CA ASP A 83 -38.35 23.66 17.89
C ASP A 83 -37.28 23.99 16.81
N LYS A 84 -36.90 23.04 15.97
CA LYS A 84 -35.71 23.08 15.11
C LYS A 84 -35.96 22.59 13.69
N GLY A 85 -37.12 21.97 13.41
CA GLY A 85 -37.67 21.84 12.06
C GLY A 85 -38.85 22.78 11.89
N GLU A 86 -39.05 23.28 10.69
CA GLU A 86 -40.00 24.34 10.33
C GLU A 86 -41.49 23.89 10.42
N GLY A 87 -41.93 23.32 11.56
CA GLY A 87 -43.30 22.85 11.79
C GLY A 87 -43.68 21.54 11.08
N GLU A 88 -42.70 20.77 10.60
CA GLU A 88 -42.91 19.49 9.91
C GLU A 88 -42.76 18.26 10.84
N SER A 89 -43.37 17.12 10.48
CA SER A 89 -43.23 15.87 11.25
C SER A 89 -41.81 15.29 11.13
N ILE A 90 -41.35 14.55 12.16
CA ILE A 90 -40.03 13.88 12.12
C ILE A 90 -39.93 12.92 10.93
N ILE A 91 -41.02 12.24 10.58
CA ILE A 91 -41.08 11.32 9.44
C ILE A 91 -40.89 12.09 8.13
N THR A 92 -41.57 13.22 7.97
CA THR A 92 -41.41 14.09 6.78
C THR A 92 -39.97 14.57 6.65
N PHE A 93 -39.37 15.04 7.75
CA PHE A 93 -37.97 15.48 7.77
C PHE A 93 -37.00 14.36 7.36
N LEU A 94 -37.12 13.17 7.99
CA LEU A 94 -36.23 12.03 7.71
C LEU A 94 -36.44 11.43 6.31
N MET A 95 -37.60 11.63 5.68
CA MET A 95 -37.87 11.21 4.31
C MET A 95 -37.33 12.17 3.24
N LYS A 96 -36.91 13.39 3.58
CA LYS A 96 -36.36 14.37 2.60
C LYS A 96 -35.25 13.82 1.70
N PRO A 97 -34.26 13.06 2.20
CA PRO A 97 -33.22 12.48 1.35
C PRO A 97 -33.81 11.47 0.36
N VAL A 98 -34.72 10.61 0.83
CA VAL A 98 -35.41 9.61 0.00
C VAL A 98 -36.25 10.30 -1.08
N LEU A 99 -36.95 11.38 -0.76
CA LEU A 99 -37.71 12.16 -1.74
C LEU A 99 -36.80 12.86 -2.78
N HIS A 100 -35.63 13.32 -2.35
CA HIS A 100 -34.65 13.96 -3.24
C HIS A 100 -34.03 12.96 -4.23
N ALA A 101 -33.71 11.75 -3.78
CA ALA A 101 -33.09 10.72 -4.61
C ALA A 101 -33.63 9.31 -4.27
N PRO A 102 -34.81 8.93 -4.76
CA PRO A 102 -35.53 7.73 -4.30
C PRO A 102 -34.78 6.40 -4.47
N GLU A 103 -33.99 6.26 -5.53
CA GLU A 103 -33.33 5.01 -5.89
C GLU A 103 -31.80 5.04 -5.67
N ASP A 104 -31.25 6.12 -5.11
CA ASP A 104 -29.81 6.37 -5.06
C ASP A 104 -29.34 6.73 -3.64
N LEU A 105 -28.86 5.72 -2.90
CA LEU A 105 -28.37 5.90 -1.52
C LEU A 105 -27.21 6.89 -1.42
N GLU A 106 -26.34 6.97 -2.43
CA GLU A 106 -25.21 7.89 -2.39
C GLU A 106 -25.71 9.34 -2.42
N LYS A 107 -26.66 9.65 -3.32
CA LYS A 107 -27.27 10.98 -3.38
C LYS A 107 -28.10 11.30 -2.14
N GLN A 108 -28.74 10.31 -1.52
CA GLN A 108 -29.42 10.48 -0.24
C GLN A 108 -28.42 10.91 0.86
N LEU A 109 -27.27 10.24 0.96
CA LEU A 109 -26.21 10.59 1.91
C LEU A 109 -25.60 11.97 1.63
N GLN A 110 -25.39 12.32 0.35
CA GLN A 110 -24.92 13.65 -0.06
C GLN A 110 -25.93 14.75 0.32
N TYR A 111 -27.23 14.48 0.14
CA TYR A 111 -28.29 15.41 0.56
C TYR A 111 -28.22 15.67 2.06
N ILE A 112 -28.13 14.61 2.88
CA ILE A 112 -28.01 14.72 4.33
C ILE A 112 -26.80 15.58 4.70
N LEU A 113 -25.63 15.28 4.11
CA LEU A 113 -24.38 16.00 4.39
C LEU A 113 -24.46 17.49 4.04
N GLY A 114 -25.18 17.84 2.97
CA GLY A 114 -25.31 19.22 2.51
C GLY A 114 -26.41 20.05 3.21
N HIS A 115 -27.44 19.40 3.78
CA HIS A 115 -28.66 20.09 4.22
C HIS A 115 -28.95 19.98 5.72
N TRP A 116 -28.42 18.97 6.43
CA TRP A 116 -28.78 18.73 7.83
C TRP A 116 -27.83 19.38 8.85
N GLY A 117 -26.77 20.07 8.40
CA GLY A 117 -25.96 20.96 9.24
C GLY A 117 -25.58 20.39 10.62
N ASP A 118 -25.92 21.11 11.68
CA ASP A 118 -25.53 20.77 13.06
C ASP A 118 -26.16 19.45 13.57
N PHE A 119 -27.28 18.99 13.00
CA PHE A 119 -27.96 17.76 13.44
C PHE A 119 -27.12 16.51 13.22
N ILE A 120 -26.21 16.55 12.25
CA ILE A 120 -25.40 15.41 11.85
C ILE A 120 -23.96 15.48 12.36
N LEU A 121 -23.58 16.49 13.16
CA LEU A 121 -22.20 16.65 13.64
C LEU A 121 -21.58 15.34 14.18
N PRO A 122 -22.28 14.54 15.02
CA PRO A 122 -21.73 13.26 15.51
C PRO A 122 -21.61 12.17 14.44
N PHE A 123 -22.28 12.33 13.29
CA PHE A 123 -22.44 11.33 12.23
C PHE A 123 -21.73 11.69 10.93
N ILE A 124 -21.18 12.90 10.78
CA ILE A 124 -20.53 13.37 9.55
C ILE A 124 -19.48 12.37 9.05
N ASP A 125 -18.59 11.90 9.93
CA ASP A 125 -17.52 10.98 9.52
C ASP A 125 -18.06 9.60 9.13
N ARG A 126 -19.16 9.16 9.75
CA ARG A 126 -19.82 7.90 9.36
C ARG A 126 -20.48 8.02 7.99
N ILE A 127 -21.13 9.14 7.71
CA ILE A 127 -21.75 9.42 6.39
C ILE A 127 -20.67 9.50 5.32
N LYS A 128 -19.57 10.21 5.59
CA LYS A 128 -18.43 10.33 4.69
C LYS A 128 -17.80 8.98 4.37
N ARG A 129 -17.58 8.11 5.37
CA ARG A 129 -17.11 6.73 5.14
C ARG A 129 -18.06 5.92 4.26
N GLY A 130 -19.37 6.06 4.46
CA GLY A 130 -20.37 5.41 3.59
C GLY A 130 -20.28 5.89 2.14
N LEU A 131 -20.07 7.20 1.91
CA LEU A 131 -19.83 7.75 0.57
C LEU A 131 -18.52 7.23 -0.04
N ASP A 132 -17.46 7.13 0.76
CA ASP A 132 -16.17 6.60 0.32
C ASP A 132 -16.27 5.13 -0.10
N PHE A 133 -17.06 4.32 0.61
CA PHE A 133 -17.35 2.93 0.22
C PHE A 133 -17.99 2.85 -1.17
N PHE A 134 -18.99 3.69 -1.47
CA PHE A 134 -19.60 3.74 -2.82
C PHE A 134 -18.59 4.17 -3.91
N ARG A 135 -17.65 5.06 -3.58
CA ARG A 135 -16.59 5.48 -4.50
C ARG A 135 -15.58 4.37 -4.75
N GLU A 136 -15.20 3.62 -3.72
CA GLU A 136 -14.33 2.45 -3.85
C GLU A 136 -14.96 1.39 -4.77
N GLU A 137 -16.23 1.03 -4.53
CA GLU A 137 -16.95 0.00 -5.31
C GLU A 137 -17.05 0.36 -6.80
N ARG A 138 -17.14 1.65 -7.13
CA ARG A 138 -17.30 2.14 -8.52
C ARG A 138 -15.98 2.52 -9.18
N LYS A 139 -14.84 2.40 -8.48
CA LYS A 139 -13.54 2.80 -9.02
C LYS A 139 -13.16 1.84 -10.17
N PRO A 140 -12.93 2.34 -11.40
CA PRO A 140 -12.50 1.48 -12.50
C PRO A 140 -11.12 0.89 -12.17
N GLN A 141 -11.01 -0.44 -12.22
CA GLN A 141 -9.74 -1.14 -12.14
C GLN A 141 -9.02 -1.02 -13.49
N PHE A 142 -7.89 -0.33 -13.51
CA PHE A 142 -7.04 -0.26 -14.69
C PHE A 142 -6.00 -1.38 -14.64
N PRO A 143 -5.54 -1.91 -15.80
CA PRO A 143 -4.42 -2.83 -15.81
C PRO A 143 -3.17 -2.19 -15.17
N PRO A 144 -2.33 -2.97 -14.48
CA PRO A 144 -1.09 -2.47 -13.87
C PRO A 144 -0.22 -1.76 -14.90
N GLY A 145 0.29 -0.58 -14.56
CA GLY A 145 1.25 0.14 -15.38
C GLY A 145 1.63 1.48 -14.77
N PRO A 146 2.85 1.98 -15.03
CA PRO A 146 3.25 3.30 -14.60
C PRO A 146 2.33 4.34 -15.24
N GLY A 147 1.70 5.18 -14.41
CA GLY A 147 0.86 6.28 -14.88
C GLY A 147 1.62 7.21 -15.84
N PRO A 148 0.90 8.10 -16.57
CA PRO A 148 1.52 8.95 -17.58
C PRO A 148 2.65 9.79 -16.99
N SER A 149 3.78 9.86 -17.70
CA SER A 149 4.93 10.64 -17.27
C SER A 149 4.61 12.14 -17.28
N LYS A 150 4.72 12.76 -16.10
CA LYS A 150 4.44 14.18 -15.90
C LYS A 150 5.75 14.95 -15.72
N VAL A 151 5.75 16.20 -16.17
CA VAL A 151 6.85 17.14 -15.93
C VAL A 151 6.98 17.36 -14.43
N ILE A 152 8.21 17.25 -13.90
CA ILE A 152 8.44 17.51 -12.48
C ILE A 152 8.16 18.98 -12.22
N THR A 153 7.32 19.24 -11.23
CA THR A 153 6.98 20.57 -10.73
C THR A 153 7.25 20.58 -9.24
N TYR A 154 7.78 21.69 -8.75
CA TYR A 154 8.06 21.88 -7.34
C TYR A 154 7.00 22.85 -6.81
N GLY A 155 6.28 22.46 -5.76
CA GLY A 155 5.33 23.33 -5.06
C GLY A 155 6.04 24.31 -4.14
N ASP A 156 5.31 25.32 -3.66
CA ASP A 156 5.73 26.24 -2.59
C ASP A 156 5.64 25.56 -1.21
N ASP A 157 6.15 24.34 -1.08
CA ASP A 157 6.19 23.66 0.21
C ASP A 157 7.23 24.38 1.09
N ALA A 158 6.72 25.09 2.11
CA ALA A 158 7.46 25.93 3.06
C ALA A 158 8.32 25.13 4.07
N ASP A 159 8.86 23.99 3.64
CA ASP A 159 9.68 23.12 4.49
C ASP A 159 11.16 23.45 4.37
N SER A 160 11.87 23.29 5.49
CA SER A 160 13.31 23.47 5.61
C SER A 160 14.10 22.49 4.73
N ASP A 161 15.11 22.98 4.02
CA ASP A 161 16.08 22.15 3.27
C ASP A 161 16.83 21.21 4.23
N ASN A 162 16.58 19.91 4.13
CA ASN A 162 17.14 18.85 4.98
C ASN A 162 17.99 17.86 4.18
N PHE A 163 18.77 18.35 3.21
CA PHE A 163 19.66 17.48 2.43
C PHE A 163 20.68 16.77 3.32
N SER A 164 20.81 15.45 3.15
CA SER A 164 21.92 14.72 3.77
C SER A 164 23.25 15.12 3.13
N GLU A 165 24.28 15.26 3.96
CA GLU A 165 25.63 15.53 3.48
C GLU A 165 26.19 14.32 2.75
N ASP A 166 26.77 14.55 1.57
CA ASP A 166 27.48 13.50 0.83
C ASP A 166 28.90 13.35 1.40
N THR A 167 29.34 12.11 1.56
CA THR A 167 30.77 11.84 1.78
C THR A 167 31.53 11.85 0.45
N HIS A 168 32.86 11.94 0.51
CA HIS A 168 33.72 12.16 -0.67
C HIS A 168 33.51 11.19 -1.85
N TRP A 169 33.04 9.96 -1.60
CA TRP A 169 32.84 8.95 -2.65
C TRP A 169 31.43 8.97 -3.23
N MET A 170 30.42 9.46 -2.50
CA MET A 170 29.01 9.41 -2.90
C MET A 170 28.69 10.15 -4.21
N PRO A 171 29.29 11.31 -4.52
CA PRO A 171 29.08 11.98 -5.82
C PRO A 171 29.65 11.21 -7.01
N ASN A 172 30.59 10.29 -6.78
CA ASN A 172 31.32 9.59 -7.83
C ASN A 172 30.76 8.19 -8.13
N VAL A 173 29.61 7.84 -7.55
CA VAL A 173 29.02 6.50 -7.71
C VAL A 173 28.55 6.27 -9.15
N ILE A 174 29.05 5.20 -9.77
CA ILE A 174 28.59 4.66 -11.05
C ILE A 174 28.18 3.21 -10.77
N MET A 175 26.89 2.95 -10.84
CA MET A 175 26.29 1.71 -10.36
C MET A 175 25.89 0.80 -11.52
N ILE A 176 26.14 -0.50 -11.39
CA ILE A 176 25.53 -1.52 -12.23
C ILE A 176 24.61 -2.41 -11.41
N ALA A 177 23.39 -2.64 -11.92
CA ALA A 177 22.43 -3.56 -11.36
C ALA A 177 22.59 -4.94 -12.00
N LYS A 178 22.67 -6.00 -11.19
CA LYS A 178 22.76 -7.38 -11.65
C LYS A 178 21.73 -8.25 -10.92
N SER A 179 20.79 -8.81 -11.67
CA SER A 179 20.03 -9.98 -11.21
C SER A 179 21.01 -11.12 -10.89
N THR A 180 21.16 -11.44 -9.61
CA THR A 180 22.26 -12.27 -9.10
C THR A 180 22.24 -13.66 -9.72
N PHE A 181 21.12 -14.38 -9.62
CA PHE A 181 20.97 -15.74 -10.15
C PHE A 181 21.16 -15.80 -11.67
N VAL A 182 20.61 -14.84 -12.41
CA VAL A 182 20.78 -14.76 -13.87
C VAL A 182 22.24 -14.51 -14.22
N TRP A 183 22.92 -13.64 -13.47
CA TRP A 183 24.34 -13.35 -13.71
C TRP A 183 25.22 -14.56 -13.41
N LEU A 184 24.96 -15.28 -12.32
CA LEU A 184 25.71 -16.50 -11.95
C LEU A 184 25.55 -17.61 -13.01
N ASP A 185 24.34 -17.81 -13.56
CA ASP A 185 24.11 -18.72 -14.69
C ASP A 185 24.85 -18.27 -15.97
N GLN A 186 24.82 -16.98 -16.31
CA GLN A 186 25.57 -16.43 -17.44
C GLN A 186 27.08 -16.64 -17.27
N LEU A 187 27.62 -16.38 -16.08
CA LEU A 187 29.03 -16.61 -15.77
C LEU A 187 29.38 -18.09 -15.82
N SER A 188 28.48 -18.98 -15.40
CA SER A 188 28.68 -20.42 -15.48
C SER A 188 28.88 -20.87 -16.93
N LYS A 189 28.04 -20.34 -17.84
CA LYS A 189 28.14 -20.58 -19.29
C LYS A 189 29.41 -19.97 -19.88
N GLN A 190 29.72 -18.71 -19.54
CA GLN A 190 30.88 -17.98 -20.04
C GLN A 190 32.21 -18.65 -19.65
N TYR A 191 32.33 -19.11 -18.40
CA TYR A 191 33.55 -19.72 -17.88
C TYR A 191 33.56 -21.25 -17.98
N SER A 192 32.50 -21.86 -18.53
CA SER A 192 32.33 -23.31 -18.65
C SER A 192 32.57 -24.05 -17.33
N ARG A 193 32.10 -23.49 -16.22
CA ARG A 193 32.21 -24.05 -14.86
C ARG A 193 30.95 -23.74 -14.07
N ASN A 194 30.60 -24.56 -13.07
CA ASN A 194 29.42 -24.27 -12.25
C ASN A 194 29.72 -23.11 -11.28
N ILE A 195 28.98 -22.00 -11.39
CA ILE A 195 29.08 -20.81 -10.56
C ILE A 195 27.68 -20.55 -10.00
N THR A 196 27.44 -20.95 -8.76
CA THR A 196 26.14 -20.81 -8.07
C THR A 196 26.21 -19.93 -6.84
N ARG A 197 27.42 -19.59 -6.36
CA ARG A 197 27.64 -18.82 -5.14
C ARG A 197 28.38 -17.51 -5.40
N LEU A 198 28.23 -16.54 -4.48
CA LEU A 198 28.84 -15.21 -4.58
C LEU A 198 30.37 -15.26 -4.56
N ASP A 199 30.95 -16.13 -3.74
CA ASP A 199 32.40 -16.36 -3.63
C ASP A 199 33.03 -16.97 -4.90
N GLN A 200 32.20 -17.53 -5.80
CA GLN A 200 32.64 -18.15 -7.05
C GLN A 200 32.67 -17.19 -8.25
N ILE A 201 32.14 -15.97 -8.12
CA ILE A 201 32.24 -14.93 -9.17
C ILE A 201 33.72 -14.74 -9.50
N PRO A 202 34.16 -14.80 -10.77
CA PRO A 202 35.58 -14.65 -11.11
C PRO A 202 36.12 -13.22 -10.89
N ASP A 203 37.37 -13.08 -10.45
CA ASP A 203 38.01 -11.75 -10.31
C ASP A 203 38.12 -10.99 -11.64
N ALA A 204 38.24 -11.71 -12.75
CA ALA A 204 38.27 -11.12 -14.09
C ALA A 204 36.99 -10.30 -14.37
N GLU A 205 35.83 -10.71 -13.84
CA GLU A 205 34.58 -9.96 -14.00
C GLU A 205 34.59 -8.67 -13.18
N LEU A 206 35.11 -8.71 -11.96
CA LEU A 206 35.27 -7.53 -11.12
C LEU A 206 36.25 -6.54 -11.76
N GLN A 207 37.33 -7.05 -12.35
CA GLN A 207 38.29 -6.25 -13.10
C GLN A 207 37.65 -5.61 -14.34
N ILE A 208 36.81 -6.34 -15.09
CA ILE A 208 36.09 -5.80 -16.24
C ILE A 208 35.19 -4.64 -15.81
N LEU A 209 34.39 -4.82 -14.75
CA LEU A 209 33.53 -3.76 -14.22
C LEU A 209 34.34 -2.51 -13.85
N SER A 210 35.40 -2.69 -13.05
CA SER A 210 36.28 -1.61 -12.62
C SER A 210 36.93 -0.88 -13.81
N SER A 211 37.44 -1.62 -14.81
CA SER A 211 38.06 -1.04 -16.01
C SER A 211 37.10 -0.23 -16.89
N ARG A 212 35.79 -0.47 -16.76
CA ARG A 212 34.72 0.30 -17.42
C ARG A 212 34.27 1.50 -16.59
N GLY A 213 34.90 1.77 -15.46
CA GLY A 213 34.56 2.87 -14.55
C GLY A 213 33.41 2.56 -13.59
N ILE A 214 32.88 1.33 -13.58
CA ILE A 214 31.84 0.92 -12.64
C ILE A 214 32.50 0.69 -11.28
N ASN A 215 31.99 1.39 -10.26
CA ASN A 215 32.54 1.34 -8.90
C ASN A 215 31.52 0.92 -7.85
N THR A 216 30.29 0.60 -8.26
CA THR A 216 29.24 0.06 -7.39
C THR A 216 28.50 -1.07 -8.08
N LEU A 217 28.38 -2.20 -7.40
CA LEU A 217 27.70 -3.41 -7.87
C LEU A 217 26.48 -3.67 -7.00
N TRP A 218 25.30 -3.44 -7.56
CA TRP A 218 24.03 -3.79 -6.95
C TRP A 218 23.62 -5.20 -7.35
N LEU A 219 23.56 -6.09 -6.36
CA LEU A 219 23.13 -7.47 -6.53
C LEU A 219 21.67 -7.60 -6.09
N ILE A 220 20.82 -7.94 -7.04
CA ILE A 220 19.38 -8.08 -6.81
C ILE A 220 19.06 -9.49 -6.35
N GLY A 221 18.25 -9.57 -5.31
CA GLY A 221 17.75 -10.83 -4.76
C GLY A 221 18.82 -11.64 -4.02
N LEU A 222 19.61 -10.97 -3.18
CA LEU A 222 20.59 -11.55 -2.25
C LEU A 222 19.94 -12.27 -1.06
N TRP A 223 18.78 -11.79 -0.63
CA TRP A 223 18.11 -12.20 0.60
C TRP A 223 17.37 -13.53 0.44
N GLU A 224 17.16 -14.24 1.55
CA GLU A 224 16.31 -15.43 1.60
C GLU A 224 14.86 -15.07 1.21
N ARG A 225 14.33 -15.81 0.23
CA ARG A 225 13.03 -15.50 -0.38
C ARG A 225 11.94 -16.42 0.15
N SER A 226 10.71 -15.93 0.06
CA SER A 226 9.48 -16.67 0.33
C SER A 226 9.36 -17.92 -0.56
N GLU A 227 9.21 -19.09 0.03
CA GLU A 227 8.94 -20.33 -0.70
C GLU A 227 7.48 -20.34 -1.18
N ALA A 228 6.57 -19.76 -0.39
CA ALA A 228 5.19 -19.53 -0.79
C ALA A 228 5.08 -18.75 -2.12
N SER A 229 5.87 -17.69 -2.32
CA SER A 229 5.94 -16.94 -3.58
C SER A 229 6.22 -17.85 -4.80
N ARG A 230 7.16 -18.80 -4.66
CA ARG A 230 7.46 -19.77 -5.73
C ARG A 230 6.29 -20.71 -5.99
N ARG A 231 5.71 -21.26 -4.91
CA ARG A 231 4.58 -22.20 -4.97
C ARG A 231 3.36 -21.60 -5.66
N ILE A 232 3.06 -20.33 -5.37
CA ILE A 232 2.01 -19.57 -6.04
C ILE A 232 2.26 -19.50 -7.56
N LYS A 233 3.44 -19.05 -7.98
CA LYS A 233 3.77 -18.91 -9.42
C LYS A 233 3.70 -20.24 -10.16
N ASN A 234 4.16 -21.31 -9.53
CA ASN A 234 4.08 -22.67 -10.07
C ASN A 234 2.63 -23.13 -10.23
N ALA A 235 1.77 -22.89 -9.23
CA ALA A 235 0.35 -23.20 -9.29
C ALA A 235 -0.38 -22.39 -10.37
N CYS A 236 0.05 -21.16 -10.64
CA CYS A 236 -0.46 -20.31 -11.72
C CYS A 236 0.13 -20.63 -13.12
N GLY A 237 0.80 -21.79 -13.28
CA GLY A 237 1.24 -22.29 -14.59
C GLY A 237 2.65 -21.87 -15.02
N ASN A 238 3.49 -21.37 -14.10
CA ASN A 238 4.88 -21.04 -14.38
C ASN A 238 5.84 -21.89 -13.52
N PRO A 239 6.06 -23.17 -13.86
CA PRO A 239 6.79 -24.13 -13.03
C PRO A 239 8.28 -23.82 -12.84
N ASP A 240 8.87 -23.06 -13.77
CA ASP A 240 10.29 -22.66 -13.75
C ASP A 240 10.51 -21.32 -13.04
N ALA A 241 9.45 -20.67 -12.54
CA ALA A 241 9.56 -19.39 -11.87
C ALA A 241 10.24 -19.53 -10.49
N ALA A 242 11.26 -18.71 -10.24
CA ALA A 242 11.78 -18.51 -8.90
C ALA A 242 10.87 -17.61 -8.06
N SER A 243 11.04 -17.66 -6.74
CA SER A 243 10.42 -16.72 -5.80
C SER A 243 10.71 -15.27 -6.20
N SER A 244 9.73 -14.40 -5.97
CA SER A 244 9.93 -12.95 -6.14
C SER A 244 11.12 -12.49 -5.29
N ALA A 245 11.98 -11.65 -5.88
CA ALA A 245 13.11 -11.07 -5.15
C ALA A 245 12.66 -10.08 -4.05
N TYR A 246 11.39 -9.65 -4.07
CA TYR A 246 10.82 -8.70 -3.13
C TYR A 246 9.86 -9.35 -2.12
N ALA A 247 9.51 -10.63 -2.30
CA ALA A 247 8.81 -11.42 -1.28
C ALA A 247 9.84 -12.08 -0.35
N LEU A 248 10.28 -11.36 0.68
CA LEU A 248 11.39 -11.77 1.54
C LEU A 248 10.93 -12.61 2.73
N LYS A 249 11.65 -13.70 3.01
CA LYS A 249 11.43 -14.49 4.23
C LYS A 249 12.07 -13.80 5.44
N ASN A 250 13.28 -13.30 5.27
CA ASN A 250 14.06 -12.51 6.23
C ASN A 250 15.19 -11.76 5.49
N TYR A 251 16.07 -11.10 6.24
CA TYR A 251 17.25 -10.39 5.72
C TYR A 251 18.55 -11.19 5.92
N GLU A 252 18.47 -12.51 5.83
CA GLU A 252 19.64 -13.39 5.73
C GLU A 252 20.05 -13.52 4.26
N ILE A 253 21.36 -13.67 4.00
CA ILE A 253 21.84 -13.96 2.64
C ILE A 253 21.46 -15.39 2.29
N ALA A 254 20.83 -15.60 1.14
CA ALA A 254 20.33 -16.90 0.73
C ALA A 254 21.44 -17.97 0.78
N ASP A 255 21.16 -19.10 1.43
CA ASP A 255 22.13 -20.20 1.59
C ASP A 255 22.62 -20.76 0.24
N GLU A 256 21.76 -20.77 -0.77
CA GLU A 256 22.10 -21.19 -2.13
C GLU A 256 23.13 -20.27 -2.80
N LEU A 257 23.20 -18.99 -2.40
CA LEU A 257 24.23 -18.03 -2.80
C LEU A 257 25.51 -18.12 -1.94
N GLY A 258 25.46 -18.95 -0.89
CA GLY A 258 26.55 -19.24 0.02
C GLY A 258 26.57 -18.47 1.33
N GLY A 259 25.46 -17.81 1.66
CA GLY A 259 25.27 -17.11 2.93
C GLY A 259 26.24 -15.95 3.15
N TRP A 260 26.32 -15.51 4.41
CA TRP A 260 27.16 -14.38 4.80
C TRP A 260 28.65 -14.59 4.52
N GLU A 261 29.16 -15.81 4.60
CA GLU A 261 30.56 -16.11 4.30
C GLU A 261 30.91 -15.76 2.84
N ALA A 262 30.07 -16.19 1.90
CA ALA A 262 30.27 -15.90 0.48
C ALA A 262 30.14 -14.41 0.18
N LEU A 263 29.19 -13.72 0.82
CA LEU A 263 29.06 -12.26 0.69
C LEU A 263 30.31 -11.53 1.19
N HIS A 264 30.82 -11.86 2.38
CA HIS A 264 32.01 -11.22 2.94
C HIS A 264 33.24 -11.45 2.07
N ASN A 265 33.40 -12.66 1.52
CA ASN A 265 34.45 -12.95 0.55
C ASN A 265 34.36 -12.04 -0.68
N LEU A 266 33.17 -11.98 -1.31
CA LEU A 266 32.94 -11.14 -2.49
C LEU A 266 33.16 -9.65 -2.17
N LYS A 267 32.69 -9.17 -1.02
CA LYS A 267 32.88 -7.79 -0.56
C LYS A 267 34.36 -7.43 -0.45
N GLY A 268 35.17 -8.30 0.14
CA GLY A 268 36.62 -8.11 0.25
C GLY A 268 37.30 -8.04 -1.12
N ARG A 269 36.90 -8.93 -2.05
CA ARG A 269 37.43 -8.93 -3.42
C ARG A 269 37.01 -7.69 -4.19
N CYS A 270 35.73 -7.30 -4.14
CA CYS A 270 35.21 -6.07 -4.77
C CYS A 270 35.96 -4.83 -4.28
N SER A 271 36.25 -4.74 -2.97
CA SER A 271 37.01 -3.63 -2.41
C SER A 271 38.40 -3.49 -3.03
N SER A 272 39.09 -4.59 -3.33
CA SER A 272 40.40 -4.57 -4.00
C SER A 272 40.33 -4.03 -5.45
N PHE A 273 39.16 -4.06 -6.07
CA PHE A 273 38.88 -3.48 -7.39
C PHE A 273 38.22 -2.10 -7.34
N GLY A 274 38.08 -1.52 -6.14
CA GLY A 274 37.40 -0.22 -5.95
C GLY A 274 35.88 -0.28 -6.11
N ILE A 275 35.29 -1.48 -6.03
CA ILE A 275 33.85 -1.71 -6.18
C ILE A 275 33.18 -1.81 -4.80
N ARG A 276 32.15 -1.01 -4.58
CA ARG A 276 31.25 -1.09 -3.43
C ARG A 276 30.08 -2.01 -3.74
N LEU A 277 29.65 -2.82 -2.78
CA LEU A 277 28.42 -3.59 -2.91
C LEU A 277 27.21 -2.74 -2.55
N ALA A 278 26.13 -2.93 -3.28
CA ALA A 278 24.82 -2.35 -3.01
C ALA A 278 23.78 -3.46 -2.85
N SER A 279 22.78 -3.22 -2.01
CA SER A 279 21.65 -4.15 -1.80
C SER A 279 20.30 -3.45 -1.92
N ASP A 280 19.28 -4.25 -2.21
CA ASP A 280 17.89 -3.87 -2.03
C ASP A 280 17.46 -3.93 -0.57
N MET A 281 16.52 -3.08 -0.20
CA MET A 281 15.79 -3.13 1.05
C MET A 281 14.30 -2.91 0.76
N VAL A 282 13.45 -3.86 1.18
CA VAL A 282 11.98 -3.80 1.04
C VAL A 282 11.32 -3.56 2.42
N PRO A 283 11.16 -2.30 2.86
CA PRO A 283 10.63 -2.02 4.19
C PRO A 283 9.10 -2.06 4.27
N ASN A 284 8.38 -2.00 3.14
CA ASN A 284 6.92 -1.86 3.17
C ASN A 284 6.18 -3.15 3.60
N HIS A 285 6.68 -4.30 3.18
CA HIS A 285 6.05 -5.60 3.36
C HIS A 285 7.11 -6.70 3.51
N THR A 286 6.66 -7.89 3.89
CA THR A 286 7.48 -9.11 3.86
C THR A 286 6.80 -10.18 3.00
N GLY A 287 7.41 -11.33 2.78
CA GLY A 287 6.72 -12.50 2.21
C GLY A 287 5.63 -13.04 3.14
N ILE A 288 4.57 -13.63 2.57
CA ILE A 288 3.45 -14.18 3.36
C ILE A 288 3.85 -15.29 4.33
N ASP A 289 4.94 -16.00 4.07
CA ASP A 289 5.54 -17.06 4.90
C ASP A 289 6.81 -16.59 5.63
N SER A 290 7.03 -15.27 5.74
CA SER A 290 8.19 -14.71 6.41
C SER A 290 8.27 -15.05 7.90
N ASP A 291 9.48 -14.97 8.45
CA ASP A 291 9.72 -15.18 9.88
C ASP A 291 8.90 -14.21 10.73
N TRP A 292 8.64 -13.00 10.20
CA TRP A 292 7.81 -12.00 10.88
C TRP A 292 6.34 -12.40 10.90
N VAL A 293 5.77 -12.93 9.82
CA VAL A 293 4.38 -13.42 9.84
C VAL A 293 4.25 -14.58 10.83
N ARG A 294 5.23 -15.49 10.84
CA ARG A 294 5.21 -16.65 11.74
C ARG A 294 5.35 -16.26 13.22
N GLN A 295 6.31 -15.40 13.55
CA GLN A 295 6.67 -15.11 14.95
C GLN A 295 5.93 -13.90 15.52
N TYR A 296 5.57 -12.93 14.67
CA TYR A 296 4.99 -11.65 15.06
C TYR A 296 3.80 -11.26 14.14
N PRO A 297 2.77 -12.11 13.98
CA PRO A 297 1.66 -11.86 13.06
C PRO A 297 0.89 -10.57 13.37
N ASP A 298 0.97 -10.06 14.62
CA ASP A 298 0.29 -8.82 15.02
C ASP A 298 0.99 -7.55 14.50
N ARG A 299 2.17 -7.65 13.88
CA ARG A 299 2.86 -6.54 13.20
C ARG A 299 2.24 -6.13 11.86
N PHE A 300 1.28 -6.90 11.36
CA PHE A 300 0.70 -6.73 10.03
C PHE A 300 -0.68 -6.08 10.08
N ILE A 301 -1.08 -5.42 8.99
CA ILE A 301 -2.44 -4.93 8.87
C ILE A 301 -3.36 -6.14 8.67
N GLN A 302 -4.34 -6.30 9.56
CA GLN A 302 -5.15 -7.52 9.63
C GLN A 302 -6.57 -7.27 10.13
N LEU A 303 -7.47 -8.20 9.80
CA LEU A 303 -8.85 -8.27 10.27
C LEU A 303 -9.11 -9.61 10.98
N GLY A 304 -10.09 -9.62 11.88
CA GLY A 304 -10.59 -10.85 12.51
C GLY A 304 -11.54 -11.65 11.62
N GLU A 305 -12.16 -10.99 10.65
CA GLU A 305 -13.13 -11.58 9.71
C GLU A 305 -12.77 -11.21 8.27
N SER A 306 -13.29 -11.96 7.30
CA SER A 306 -13.05 -11.69 5.88
C SER A 306 -13.65 -10.32 5.51
N PRO A 307 -12.91 -9.43 4.83
CA PRO A 307 -13.41 -8.10 4.45
C PRO A 307 -14.58 -8.18 3.48
N PHE A 308 -14.63 -9.25 2.67
CA PHE A 308 -15.71 -9.47 1.71
C PHE A 308 -16.36 -10.85 1.95
N PRO A 309 -17.70 -10.93 2.00
CA PRO A 309 -18.41 -12.20 2.18
C PRO A 309 -18.19 -13.20 1.03
N GLY A 310 -17.83 -12.72 -0.16
CA GLY A 310 -17.60 -13.54 -1.34
C GLY A 310 -16.24 -14.24 -1.37
N TYR A 311 -15.28 -13.81 -0.53
CA TYR A 311 -13.95 -14.42 -0.51
C TYR A 311 -13.98 -15.81 0.09
N THR A 312 -13.35 -16.75 -0.61
CA THR A 312 -13.18 -18.12 -0.15
C THR A 312 -11.71 -18.51 -0.13
N PHE A 313 -11.30 -19.25 0.90
CA PHE A 313 -9.89 -19.60 1.16
C PHE A 313 -9.74 -21.11 1.30
N ASN A 314 -10.17 -21.85 0.27
CA ASN A 314 -10.19 -23.32 0.25
C ASN A 314 -9.01 -23.92 -0.53
N GLY A 315 -8.19 -23.07 -1.14
CA GLY A 315 -7.00 -23.46 -1.89
C GLY A 315 -5.90 -24.12 -1.07
N MET A 316 -4.73 -24.27 -1.69
CA MET A 316 -3.59 -24.93 -1.08
C MET A 316 -3.06 -24.18 0.15
N ASN A 317 -2.61 -24.94 1.16
CA ASN A 317 -1.85 -24.36 2.27
C ASN A 317 -0.42 -24.03 1.79
N LEU A 318 -0.08 -22.75 1.78
CA LEU A 318 1.21 -22.22 1.36
C LEU A 318 2.25 -22.18 2.47
N SER A 319 1.85 -22.39 3.72
CA SER A 319 2.79 -22.49 4.83
C SER A 319 3.71 -23.70 4.66
N ASP A 320 4.96 -23.53 5.08
CA ASP A 320 5.95 -24.59 5.25
C ASP A 320 5.98 -25.13 6.71
N SER A 321 5.18 -24.54 7.60
CA SER A 321 5.06 -24.89 9.00
C SER A 321 3.93 -25.88 9.25
N SER A 322 4.10 -26.77 10.24
CA SER A 322 2.99 -27.54 10.82
C SER A 322 2.06 -26.70 11.69
N ASP A 323 2.54 -25.56 12.20
CA ASP A 323 1.87 -24.80 13.27
C ASP A 323 0.99 -23.67 12.72
N THR A 324 1.18 -23.31 11.46
CA THR A 324 0.45 -22.23 10.79
C THR A 324 -0.07 -22.67 9.43
N GLY A 325 -1.24 -22.14 9.04
CA GLY A 325 -1.81 -22.28 7.71
C GLY A 325 -1.88 -20.94 7.02
N ILE A 326 -1.47 -20.89 5.75
CA ILE A 326 -1.53 -19.70 4.90
C ILE A 326 -2.32 -20.07 3.65
N PHE A 327 -3.41 -19.36 3.39
CA PHE A 327 -4.30 -19.65 2.27
C PHE A 327 -4.59 -18.36 1.50
N LEU A 328 -4.31 -18.39 0.20
CA LEU A 328 -4.79 -17.34 -0.70
C LEU A 328 -6.27 -17.53 -0.99
N GLU A 329 -6.89 -16.46 -1.43
CA GLU A 329 -8.26 -16.46 -1.91
C GLU A 329 -8.35 -17.23 -3.26
N ASP A 330 -9.44 -17.96 -3.44
CA ASP A 330 -9.56 -18.97 -4.50
C ASP A 330 -9.54 -18.37 -5.92
N HIS A 331 -10.11 -17.17 -6.12
CA HIS A 331 -10.14 -16.48 -7.43
C HIS A 331 -8.76 -15.94 -7.85
N TYR A 332 -7.77 -15.95 -6.95
CA TYR A 332 -6.40 -15.63 -7.31
C TYR A 332 -5.84 -16.58 -8.38
N TYR A 333 -6.21 -17.87 -8.33
CA TYR A 333 -5.67 -18.89 -9.25
C TYR A 333 -6.28 -18.80 -10.66
N ASP A 334 -7.54 -18.41 -10.77
CA ASP A 334 -8.23 -18.25 -12.06
C ASP A 334 -8.25 -16.79 -12.57
N LYS A 335 -7.73 -15.86 -11.77
CA LYS A 335 -7.60 -14.42 -12.06
C LYS A 335 -8.93 -13.73 -12.32
N THR A 336 -10.02 -14.23 -11.74
CA THR A 336 -11.34 -13.62 -11.85
C THR A 336 -11.59 -12.51 -10.82
N ASP A 337 -10.84 -12.52 -9.72
CA ASP A 337 -10.74 -11.44 -8.73
C ASP A 337 -9.35 -11.48 -8.07
N ALA A 338 -8.95 -10.41 -7.38
CA ALA A 338 -7.75 -10.39 -6.55
C ALA A 338 -8.08 -9.92 -5.14
N ALA A 339 -7.99 -10.85 -4.20
CA ALA A 339 -8.22 -10.54 -2.80
C ALA A 339 -7.19 -9.56 -2.24
N VAL A 340 -7.68 -8.64 -1.40
CA VAL A 340 -6.84 -7.71 -0.66
C VAL A 340 -6.14 -8.34 0.55
N VAL A 341 -6.56 -9.55 0.94
CA VAL A 341 -6.05 -10.29 2.10
C VAL A 341 -5.78 -11.76 1.78
N PHE A 342 -4.89 -12.37 2.56
CA PHE A 342 -4.78 -13.83 2.70
C PHE A 342 -5.24 -14.28 4.08
N LYS A 343 -5.70 -15.53 4.18
CA LYS A 343 -6.10 -16.14 5.45
C LYS A 343 -4.88 -16.76 6.13
N HIS A 344 -4.64 -16.36 7.35
CA HIS A 344 -3.66 -16.95 8.24
C HIS A 344 -4.36 -17.68 9.39
N VAL A 345 -3.99 -18.94 9.63
CA VAL A 345 -4.51 -19.77 10.71
C VAL A 345 -3.34 -20.16 11.61
N ASP A 346 -3.41 -19.81 12.89
CA ASP A 346 -2.52 -20.37 13.89
C ASP A 346 -3.18 -21.65 14.44
N TYR A 347 -2.62 -22.81 14.13
CA TYR A 347 -3.18 -24.10 14.56
C TYR A 347 -2.93 -24.38 16.04
N THR A 348 -1.97 -23.70 16.67
CA THR A 348 -1.67 -23.86 18.10
C THR A 348 -2.71 -23.15 18.97
N THR A 349 -3.18 -21.99 18.53
CA THR A 349 -4.19 -21.18 19.26
C THR A 349 -5.59 -21.29 18.67
N GLY A 350 -5.73 -21.79 17.44
CA GLY A 350 -6.97 -21.76 16.66
C GLY A 350 -7.32 -20.37 16.12
N LYS A 351 -6.44 -19.37 16.29
CA LYS A 351 -6.73 -17.98 15.89
C LYS A 351 -6.64 -17.83 14.36
N VAL A 352 -7.74 -17.38 13.78
CA VAL A 352 -7.83 -17.02 12.36
C VAL A 352 -7.66 -15.51 12.20
N ARG A 353 -6.89 -15.10 11.19
CA ARG A 353 -6.62 -13.71 10.82
C ARG A 353 -6.73 -13.58 9.30
N TYR A 354 -7.09 -12.39 8.84
CA TYR A 354 -7.05 -12.02 7.43
C TYR A 354 -6.07 -10.88 7.27
N ILE A 355 -4.88 -11.16 6.73
CA ILE A 355 -3.75 -10.23 6.68
C ILE A 355 -3.70 -9.62 5.29
N TYR A 356 -3.55 -8.30 5.20
CA TYR A 356 -3.52 -7.59 3.93
C TYR A 356 -2.23 -7.86 3.15
N HIS A 357 -2.37 -7.99 1.83
CA HIS A 357 -1.25 -8.00 0.90
C HIS A 357 -0.64 -6.61 0.75
N GLY A 358 0.64 -6.52 0.39
CA GLY A 358 1.25 -5.24 0.02
C GLY A 358 0.57 -4.63 -1.21
N ASN A 359 0.43 -3.30 -1.23
CA ASN A 359 -0.26 -2.59 -2.31
C ASN A 359 0.20 -1.11 -2.38
N ASP A 360 0.22 -0.54 -3.57
CA ASP A 360 0.56 0.87 -3.85
C ASP A 360 -0.63 1.74 -4.28
N GLY A 361 -1.82 1.14 -4.37
CA GLY A 361 -3.08 1.78 -4.75
C GLY A 361 -3.32 1.93 -6.26
N THR A 362 -2.45 1.36 -7.11
CA THR A 362 -2.54 1.51 -8.57
C THR A 362 -2.96 0.23 -9.31
N SER A 363 -2.70 -0.94 -8.73
CA SER A 363 -2.97 -2.25 -9.35
C SER A 363 -3.59 -3.26 -8.39
N MET A 364 -3.66 -4.52 -8.84
CA MET A 364 -3.97 -5.64 -7.96
C MET A 364 -2.92 -5.75 -6.83
N PRO A 365 -3.33 -6.21 -5.63
CA PRO A 365 -2.42 -6.43 -4.52
C PRO A 365 -1.27 -7.41 -4.86
N TRP A 366 -0.12 -7.22 -4.23
CA TRP A 366 1.03 -8.12 -4.33
C TRP A 366 0.79 -9.37 -3.46
N ASN A 367 0.13 -10.35 -4.07
CA ASN A 367 -0.43 -11.53 -3.44
C ASN A 367 0.56 -12.45 -2.69
N ASP A 368 1.86 -12.33 -2.94
CA ASP A 368 2.92 -13.09 -2.25
C ASP A 368 3.56 -12.32 -1.11
N THR A 369 3.00 -11.15 -0.76
CA THR A 369 3.49 -10.27 0.29
C THR A 369 2.47 -10.04 1.42
N ALA A 370 2.95 -9.64 2.60
CA ALA A 370 2.17 -9.27 3.77
C ALA A 370 2.51 -7.85 4.22
N GLN A 371 1.50 -6.98 4.31
CA GLN A 371 1.66 -5.56 4.60
C GLN A 371 1.90 -5.28 6.09
N LEU A 372 2.98 -4.56 6.39
CA LEU A 372 3.30 -4.13 7.76
C LEU A 372 2.40 -2.99 8.22
N ASN A 373 2.05 -3.00 9.50
CA ASN A 373 1.24 -1.97 10.15
C ASN A 373 2.12 -0.83 10.68
N TYR A 374 2.27 0.21 9.87
CA TYR A 374 3.06 1.39 10.22
C TYR A 374 2.41 2.31 11.25
N LEU A 375 1.17 2.08 11.71
CA LEU A 375 0.65 2.81 12.88
C LEU A 375 1.35 2.40 14.17
N ASP A 376 1.84 1.16 14.24
CA ASP A 376 2.55 0.65 15.41
C ASP A 376 4.00 1.17 15.45
N ALA A 377 4.37 1.82 16.56
CA ALA A 377 5.71 2.35 16.78
C ALA A 377 6.77 1.25 16.88
N GLU A 378 6.42 0.08 17.42
CA GLU A 378 7.33 -1.05 17.54
C GLU A 378 7.63 -1.66 16.17
N VAL A 379 6.66 -1.66 15.25
CA VAL A 379 6.87 -2.07 13.86
C VAL A 379 7.83 -1.11 13.17
N ARG A 380 7.62 0.21 13.32
CA ARG A 380 8.54 1.21 12.74
C ARG A 380 9.97 1.05 13.27
N GLU A 381 10.14 0.85 14.58
CA GLU A 381 11.47 0.62 15.17
C GLU A 381 12.09 -0.68 14.67
N ALA A 382 11.32 -1.78 14.60
CA ALA A 382 11.81 -3.05 14.09
C ALA A 382 12.31 -2.93 12.64
N VAL A 383 11.57 -2.24 11.77
CA VAL A 383 12.02 -1.98 10.39
C VAL A 383 13.27 -1.11 10.37
N ILE A 384 13.32 -0.03 11.15
CA ILE A 384 14.52 0.83 11.24
C ILE A 384 15.74 0.02 11.66
N ARG A 385 15.61 -0.88 12.64
CA ARG A 385 16.71 -1.76 13.07
C ARG A 385 17.17 -2.68 11.95
N THR A 386 16.25 -3.23 11.17
CA THR A 386 16.58 -4.02 9.97
C THR A 386 17.30 -3.17 8.93
N VAL A 387 16.87 -1.93 8.69
CA VAL A 387 17.56 -1.00 7.77
C VAL A 387 19.00 -0.74 8.25
N VAL A 388 19.20 -0.46 9.55
CA VAL A 388 20.54 -0.27 10.13
C VAL A 388 21.39 -1.53 10.01
N HIS A 389 20.80 -2.71 10.20
CA HIS A 389 21.48 -3.99 9.99
C HIS A 389 21.96 -4.13 8.54
N VAL A 390 21.11 -3.83 7.55
CA VAL A 390 21.50 -3.84 6.13
C VAL A 390 22.60 -2.79 5.86
N ALA A 391 22.49 -1.59 6.43
CA ALA A 391 23.45 -0.50 6.26
C ALA A 391 24.84 -0.82 6.81
N SER A 392 24.92 -1.61 7.89
CA SER A 392 26.21 -2.06 8.41
C SER A 392 26.94 -3.03 7.46
N ASN A 393 26.21 -3.68 6.55
CA ASN A 393 26.75 -4.64 5.60
C ASN A 393 26.94 -4.07 4.19
N PHE A 394 26.11 -3.11 3.78
CA PHE A 394 26.12 -2.52 2.44
C PHE A 394 26.29 -0.99 2.51
N PRO A 395 27.36 -0.42 1.92
CA PRO A 395 27.56 1.03 1.88
C PRO A 395 26.54 1.75 0.99
N VAL A 396 25.80 1.02 0.15
CA VAL A 396 24.78 1.57 -0.74
C VAL A 396 23.51 0.74 -0.58
N ILE A 397 22.38 1.39 -0.27
CA ILE A 397 21.08 0.74 -0.13
C ILE A 397 20.09 1.39 -1.07
N ARG A 398 19.39 0.58 -1.87
CA ARG A 398 18.20 0.99 -2.61
C ARG A 398 16.94 0.53 -1.89
N PHE A 399 16.09 1.49 -1.53
CA PHE A 399 14.78 1.21 -0.93
C PHE A 399 13.74 1.02 -2.01
N ASP A 400 13.09 -0.14 -1.99
CA ASP A 400 11.99 -0.50 -2.87
C ASP A 400 10.70 0.25 -2.51
N ALA A 401 9.97 0.71 -3.53
CA ALA A 401 8.68 1.37 -3.42
C ALA A 401 8.62 2.41 -2.27
N ALA A 402 9.69 3.20 -2.11
CA ALA A 402 9.90 4.03 -0.94
C ALA A 402 8.76 5.06 -0.73
N MET A 403 8.12 5.49 -1.82
CA MET A 403 6.97 6.40 -1.80
C MET A 403 5.80 5.87 -0.96
N THR A 404 5.61 4.55 -0.87
CA THR A 404 4.50 3.95 -0.09
C THR A 404 4.59 4.24 1.40
N LEU A 405 5.80 4.47 1.92
CA LEU A 405 6.08 4.71 3.34
C LEU A 405 6.25 6.17 3.71
N ALA A 406 6.06 7.11 2.77
CA ALA A 406 5.88 8.49 3.16
C ALA A 406 4.58 8.63 3.97
N LYS A 407 4.62 9.38 5.06
CA LYS A 407 3.49 9.52 6.01
C LYS A 407 2.15 9.83 5.31
N LYS A 408 2.14 10.73 4.33
CA LYS A 408 0.94 11.06 3.53
C LYS A 408 0.38 9.87 2.74
N HIS A 409 1.24 8.97 2.26
CA HIS A 409 0.84 7.81 1.50
C HIS A 409 0.42 6.65 2.38
N ILE A 410 1.04 6.47 3.55
CA ILE A 410 0.53 5.56 4.57
C ILE A 410 -0.93 5.93 4.91
N GLN A 411 -1.21 7.22 5.13
CA GLN A 411 -2.58 7.68 5.39
C GLN A 411 -3.50 7.39 4.19
N ARG A 412 -3.15 7.89 3.00
CA ARG A 412 -3.96 7.74 1.79
C ARG A 412 -4.31 6.29 1.48
N LEU A 413 -3.34 5.38 1.60
CA LEU A 413 -3.47 3.98 1.21
C LEU A 413 -4.21 3.16 2.27
N TRP A 414 -3.78 3.25 3.53
CA TRP A 414 -4.18 2.30 4.56
C TRP A 414 -5.18 2.86 5.58
N TYR A 415 -5.24 4.19 5.73
CA TYR A 415 -6.06 4.89 6.73
C TYR A 415 -6.64 6.19 6.18
N PRO A 416 -7.34 6.17 5.03
CA PRO A 416 -7.74 7.38 4.35
C PRO A 416 -8.65 8.26 5.23
N ALA A 417 -8.51 9.58 5.13
CA ALA A 417 -9.34 10.49 5.91
C ALA A 417 -10.81 10.41 5.45
N PRO A 418 -11.79 10.46 6.38
CA PRO A 418 -13.21 10.43 6.01
C PRO A 418 -13.55 11.48 4.95
N GLY A 419 -14.12 11.04 3.84
CA GLY A 419 -14.59 11.83 2.69
C GLY A 419 -13.59 11.94 1.54
N GLN A 420 -12.40 11.34 1.67
CA GLN A 420 -11.36 11.37 0.63
C GLN A 420 -11.30 10.11 -0.25
N GLY A 421 -12.18 9.13 -0.03
CA GLY A 421 -12.17 7.82 -0.69
C GLY A 421 -11.15 6.85 -0.07
N GLY A 422 -10.91 5.70 -0.70
CA GLY A 422 -9.81 4.80 -0.34
C GLY A 422 -9.19 4.17 -1.58
N ASP A 423 -7.86 4.06 -1.57
CA ASP A 423 -7.11 3.48 -2.69
C ASP A 423 -7.00 1.97 -2.61
N ILE A 424 -7.13 1.41 -1.41
CA ILE A 424 -7.12 -0.02 -1.15
C ILE A 424 -8.54 -0.41 -0.74
N PRO A 425 -9.19 -1.35 -1.45
CA PRO A 425 -10.54 -1.80 -1.10
C PRO A 425 -10.62 -2.23 0.36
N SER A 426 -11.78 -1.98 0.98
CA SER A 426 -12.09 -2.21 2.40
C SER A 426 -11.25 -1.40 3.41
N ARG A 427 -10.48 -0.39 2.97
CA ARG A 427 -9.72 0.47 3.90
C ARG A 427 -10.45 1.75 4.30
N ALA A 428 -11.39 2.28 3.51
CA ALA A 428 -12.16 3.46 3.90
C ALA A 428 -12.88 3.32 5.25
N GLU A 429 -13.39 2.13 5.59
CA GLU A 429 -14.07 1.88 6.87
C GLU A 429 -13.13 2.02 8.08
N HIS A 430 -11.83 1.78 7.87
CA HIS A 430 -10.77 1.91 8.87
C HIS A 430 -10.01 3.24 8.79
N GLY A 431 -10.58 4.22 8.07
CA GLY A 431 -10.01 5.54 7.90
C GLY A 431 -9.78 6.29 9.22
N LEU A 432 -8.74 7.12 9.27
CA LEU A 432 -8.42 7.97 10.42
C LEU A 432 -8.50 9.44 10.02
N SER A 433 -9.02 10.30 10.91
CA SER A 433 -8.87 11.74 10.71
C SER A 433 -7.39 12.13 10.65
N SER A 434 -7.07 13.24 10.00
CA SER A 434 -5.69 13.73 9.92
C SER A 434 -5.07 13.94 11.30
N ASP A 435 -5.84 14.40 12.29
CA ASP A 435 -5.33 14.64 13.64
C ASP A 435 -5.05 13.34 14.40
N GLU A 436 -5.93 12.34 14.29
CA GLU A 436 -5.71 11.00 14.88
C GLU A 436 -4.51 10.31 14.24
N PHE A 437 -4.44 10.35 12.90
CA PHE A 437 -3.33 9.78 12.15
C PHE A 437 -2.00 10.46 12.53
N ASN A 438 -1.97 11.79 12.59
CA ASN A 438 -0.79 12.55 13.00
C ASN A 438 -0.38 12.27 14.45
N ARG A 439 -1.30 11.89 15.33
CA ARG A 439 -0.98 11.48 16.70
C ARG A 439 -0.32 10.11 16.74
N LEU A 440 -0.76 9.16 15.91
CA LEU A 440 -0.23 7.80 15.85
C LEU A 440 1.10 7.71 15.09
N ILE A 441 1.27 8.55 14.07
CA ILE A 441 2.50 8.71 13.29
C ILE A 441 2.97 10.16 13.44
N PRO A 442 3.61 10.54 14.56
CA PRO A 442 3.99 11.92 14.83
C PRO A 442 5.12 12.42 13.91
N ARG A 443 5.99 11.50 13.46
CA ARG A 443 7.16 11.81 12.65
C ARG A 443 7.10 11.09 11.30
N GLU A 444 7.83 11.62 10.35
CA GLU A 444 7.98 11.04 9.03
C GLU A 444 8.99 9.87 9.08
N PHE A 445 8.55 8.68 8.68
CA PHE A 445 9.31 7.44 8.86
C PHE A 445 10.70 7.52 8.20
N TRP A 446 10.76 8.02 6.96
CA TRP A 446 12.03 8.14 6.23
C TRP A 446 13.00 9.12 6.87
N LYS A 447 12.50 10.18 7.50
CA LYS A 447 13.35 11.10 8.26
C LYS A 447 13.99 10.40 9.45
N GLU A 448 13.23 9.57 10.16
CA GLU A 448 13.77 8.75 11.24
C GLU A 448 14.81 7.73 10.74
N VAL A 449 14.55 7.09 9.59
CA VAL A 449 15.52 6.19 8.95
C VAL A 449 16.83 6.91 8.64
N VAL A 450 16.79 8.07 7.98
CA VAL A 450 17.99 8.85 7.62
C VAL A 450 18.77 9.25 8.87
N GLU A 451 18.10 9.80 9.88
CA GLU A 451 18.74 10.21 11.14
C GLU A 451 19.37 9.03 11.90
N ARG A 452 18.74 7.85 11.85
CA ARG A 452 19.24 6.63 12.50
C ARG A 452 20.41 6.03 11.75
N VAL A 453 20.35 5.94 10.43
CA VAL A 453 21.48 5.48 9.59
C VAL A 453 22.67 6.42 9.75
N ALA A 454 22.48 7.74 9.65
CA ALA A 454 23.56 8.70 9.83
C ALA A 454 24.29 8.57 11.18
N ARG A 455 23.60 8.10 12.22
CA ARG A 455 24.14 7.90 13.56
C ARG A 455 24.75 6.52 13.79
N GLU A 456 24.10 5.47 13.31
CA GLU A 456 24.41 4.07 13.66
C GLU A 456 25.21 3.35 12.55
N ALA A 457 25.07 3.79 11.30
CA ALA A 457 25.81 3.30 10.14
C ALA A 457 26.20 4.51 9.25
N PRO A 458 27.09 5.38 9.75
CA PRO A 458 27.57 6.52 8.96
C PRO A 458 28.31 6.02 7.71
N ASP A 459 28.41 6.87 6.69
CA ASP A 459 29.00 6.51 5.38
C ASP A 459 28.17 5.51 4.55
N THR A 460 26.85 5.49 4.74
CA THR A 460 25.90 4.75 3.89
C THR A 460 25.14 5.69 2.96
N LEU A 461 25.18 5.41 1.65
CA LEU A 461 24.40 6.09 0.63
C LEU A 461 23.01 5.45 0.49
N LEU A 462 21.98 6.26 0.68
CA LEU A 462 20.58 5.84 0.63
C LEU A 462 19.90 6.30 -0.67
N LEU A 463 19.41 5.35 -1.47
CA LEU A 463 18.67 5.59 -2.70
C LEU A 463 17.20 5.26 -2.48
N ALA A 464 16.30 6.21 -2.75
CA ALA A 464 14.87 5.95 -2.78
C ALA A 464 14.41 5.64 -4.21
N GLU A 465 13.81 4.47 -4.40
CA GLU A 465 12.86 4.32 -5.50
C GLU A 465 11.57 5.05 -5.12
N ALA A 466 11.42 6.28 -5.58
CA ALA A 466 10.21 7.06 -5.40
C ALA A 466 9.64 7.45 -6.77
N PHE A 467 8.32 7.27 -6.91
CA PHE A 467 7.55 7.77 -8.05
C PHE A 467 6.56 8.84 -7.55
N TRP A 468 5.62 9.24 -8.41
CA TRP A 468 4.53 10.16 -8.09
C TRP A 468 4.94 11.62 -7.83
N MET A 469 5.97 12.11 -8.53
CA MET A 469 6.43 13.51 -8.44
C MET A 469 6.94 13.87 -7.03
N MET A 470 7.43 12.88 -6.28
CA MET A 470 7.96 13.05 -4.93
C MET A 470 9.48 13.19 -4.89
N GLU A 471 10.14 13.24 -6.04
CA GLU A 471 11.59 13.22 -6.11
C GLU A 471 12.20 14.35 -5.29
N GLY A 472 11.66 15.57 -5.42
CA GLY A 472 12.05 16.72 -4.60
C GLY A 472 11.82 16.48 -3.10
N TYR A 473 10.65 15.96 -2.73
CA TYR A 473 10.29 15.70 -1.32
C TYR A 473 11.26 14.72 -0.65
N PHE A 474 11.63 13.62 -1.32
CA PHE A 474 12.52 12.62 -0.75
C PHE A 474 13.93 13.14 -0.48
N VAL A 475 14.47 13.97 -1.37
CA VAL A 475 15.85 14.47 -1.22
C VAL A 475 15.91 15.73 -0.36
N LYS A 476 14.97 16.65 -0.56
CA LYS A 476 14.95 17.96 0.11
C LYS A 476 14.35 17.87 1.51
N ASN A 477 13.20 17.22 1.67
CA ASN A 477 12.45 17.22 2.94
C ASN A 477 12.85 16.03 3.82
N LEU A 478 13.01 14.84 3.23
CA LEU A 478 13.28 13.59 3.96
C LEU A 478 14.78 13.31 4.15
N GLY A 479 15.64 13.94 3.36
CA GLY A 479 17.10 13.77 3.44
C GLY A 479 17.62 12.50 2.80
N MET A 480 16.92 11.88 1.86
CA MET A 480 17.52 10.79 1.07
C MET A 480 18.70 11.29 0.25
N HIS A 481 19.76 10.49 0.17
CA HIS A 481 20.95 10.88 -0.58
C HIS A 481 20.68 10.93 -2.07
N ARG A 482 19.89 9.98 -2.58
CA ARG A 482 19.54 9.87 -3.99
C ARG A 482 18.09 9.43 -4.18
N VAL A 483 17.50 9.78 -5.32
CA VAL A 483 16.14 9.38 -5.70
C VAL A 483 16.06 9.04 -7.19
N TYR A 484 15.23 8.07 -7.56
CA TYR A 484 15.03 7.68 -8.95
C TYR A 484 14.52 8.83 -9.82
N ASN A 485 15.12 9.00 -11.00
CA ASN A 485 14.65 9.93 -12.03
C ASN A 485 13.81 9.21 -13.08
N SER A 486 12.59 8.84 -12.71
CA SER A 486 11.65 8.16 -13.62
C SER A 486 11.35 8.98 -14.88
N ALA A 487 11.44 10.31 -14.79
CA ALA A 487 11.28 11.21 -15.93
C ALA A 487 12.40 11.05 -16.97
N PHE A 488 13.65 10.79 -16.55
CA PHE A 488 14.75 10.49 -17.49
C PHE A 488 14.40 9.30 -18.37
N MET A 489 14.06 8.16 -17.75
CA MET A 489 13.78 6.94 -18.49
C MET A 489 12.56 7.10 -19.37
N ASN A 490 11.40 7.44 -18.79
CA ASN A 490 10.14 7.39 -19.52
C ASN A 490 10.02 8.48 -20.61
N MET A 491 10.45 9.71 -20.34
CA MET A 491 10.33 10.78 -21.34
C MET A 491 11.29 10.55 -22.51
N LEU A 492 12.51 10.06 -22.26
CA LEU A 492 13.47 9.79 -23.35
C LEU A 492 13.10 8.51 -24.12
N LYS A 493 12.56 7.49 -23.44
CA LYS A 493 11.97 6.30 -24.07
C LYS A 493 10.86 6.70 -25.05
N ASN A 494 9.94 7.55 -24.60
CA ASN A 494 8.77 8.00 -25.38
C ASN A 494 9.06 9.19 -26.30
N GLU A 495 10.33 9.62 -26.41
CA GLU A 495 10.78 10.74 -27.25
C GLU A 495 10.12 12.09 -26.91
N GLU A 496 9.65 12.23 -25.66
CA GLU A 496 9.08 13.44 -25.09
C GLU A 496 10.18 14.42 -24.64
N ASN A 497 11.17 14.65 -25.50
CA ASN A 497 12.38 15.43 -25.20
C ASN A 497 12.06 16.85 -24.70
N GLY A 498 10.98 17.45 -25.21
CA GLY A 498 10.50 18.76 -24.76
C GLY A 498 10.07 18.77 -23.29
N LYS A 499 9.38 17.70 -22.83
CA LYS A 499 8.99 17.54 -21.41
C LYS A 499 10.22 17.34 -20.53
N TYR A 500 11.16 16.49 -20.95
CA TYR A 500 12.37 16.25 -20.17
C TYR A 500 13.22 17.52 -20.04
N LYS A 501 13.37 18.29 -21.13
CA LYS A 501 14.01 19.60 -21.09
C LYS A 501 13.32 20.56 -20.11
N GLN A 502 11.98 20.55 -20.06
CA GLN A 502 11.24 21.37 -19.11
C GLN A 502 11.46 20.91 -17.66
N THR A 503 11.48 19.60 -17.41
CA THR A 503 11.83 19.02 -16.10
C THR A 503 13.18 19.54 -15.62
N ILE A 504 14.24 19.48 -16.45
CA ILE A 504 15.57 19.99 -16.08
C ILE A 504 15.54 21.50 -15.81
N LYS A 505 14.84 22.29 -16.61
CA LYS A 505 14.69 23.73 -16.37
C LYS A 505 13.99 24.03 -15.05
N ASN A 506 12.91 23.31 -14.75
CA ASN A 506 12.17 23.47 -13.50
C ASN A 506 13.06 23.14 -12.31
N THR A 507 13.82 22.03 -12.36
CA THR A 507 14.77 21.66 -11.31
C THR A 507 15.86 22.71 -11.12
N LEU A 508 16.49 23.17 -12.21
CA LEU A 508 17.53 24.22 -12.13
C LEU A 508 17.00 25.55 -11.57
N THR A 509 15.74 25.88 -11.85
CA THR A 509 15.12 27.11 -11.35
C THR A 509 14.77 27.00 -9.87
N HIS A 510 14.38 25.80 -9.42
CA HIS A 510 14.03 25.54 -8.04
C HIS A 510 15.27 25.36 -7.15
N ASP A 511 16.12 24.38 -7.46
CA ASP A 511 17.39 24.13 -6.79
C ASP A 511 18.29 23.21 -7.67
N PRO A 512 19.41 23.73 -8.22
CA PRO A 512 20.36 22.94 -9.00
C PRO A 512 20.96 21.74 -8.27
N GLU A 513 21.06 21.76 -6.93
CA GLU A 513 21.64 20.66 -6.15
C GLU A 513 20.83 19.37 -6.27
N ILE A 514 19.52 19.48 -6.54
CA ILE A 514 18.64 18.31 -6.76
C ILE A 514 19.10 17.49 -7.96
N LEU A 515 19.71 18.09 -9.00
CA LEU A 515 20.20 17.33 -10.15
C LEU A 515 21.26 16.30 -9.75
N LYS A 516 22.12 16.63 -8.78
CA LYS A 516 23.16 15.71 -8.27
C LYS A 516 22.56 14.56 -7.45
N ARG A 517 21.30 14.69 -7.03
CA ARG A 517 20.58 13.71 -6.22
C ARG A 517 19.81 12.70 -7.07
N PHE A 518 19.68 12.90 -8.37
CA PHE A 518 18.98 11.97 -9.24
C PHE A 518 19.78 10.70 -9.50
N VAL A 519 19.09 9.56 -9.51
CA VAL A 519 19.55 8.31 -10.13
C VAL A 519 18.98 8.27 -11.54
N ASN A 520 19.82 8.46 -12.54
CA ASN A 520 19.43 8.35 -13.94
C ASN A 520 19.61 6.89 -14.39
N PHE A 521 18.67 6.36 -15.18
CA PHE A 521 18.73 4.99 -15.70
C PHE A 521 17.95 4.85 -17.00
N MET A 522 18.37 3.92 -17.86
CA MET A 522 17.65 3.55 -19.09
C MET A 522 16.75 2.33 -18.88
N ASN A 523 17.09 1.46 -17.95
CA ASN A 523 16.22 0.41 -17.46
C ASN A 523 16.58 0.08 -16.02
N ASN A 524 15.64 -0.54 -15.32
CA ASN A 524 15.83 -1.13 -14.01
C ASN A 524 15.37 -2.61 -14.07
N PRO A 525 15.36 -3.36 -12.95
CA PRO A 525 14.94 -4.77 -12.95
C PRO A 525 13.46 -5.00 -13.26
N ASP A 526 12.61 -3.99 -13.07
CA ASP A 526 11.16 -4.07 -13.20
C ASP A 526 10.68 -3.57 -14.58
N GLU A 527 11.58 -3.02 -15.39
CA GLU A 527 11.33 -2.45 -16.70
C GLU A 527 11.89 -3.33 -17.82
N ASP A 528 11.34 -3.16 -19.03
CA ASP A 528 11.85 -3.83 -20.23
C ASP A 528 13.35 -3.57 -20.45
N THR A 529 14.04 -4.47 -21.15
CA THR A 529 15.47 -4.27 -21.43
C THR A 529 15.72 -2.95 -22.19
N ALA A 530 16.87 -2.30 -21.93
CA ALA A 530 17.22 -1.05 -22.61
C ALA A 530 17.22 -1.17 -24.15
N VAL A 531 17.56 -2.34 -24.69
CA VAL A 531 17.50 -2.61 -26.14
C VAL A 531 16.07 -2.61 -26.68
N LEU A 532 15.09 -3.16 -25.94
CA LEU A 532 13.69 -3.12 -26.34
C LEU A 532 13.13 -1.69 -26.27
N GLN A 533 13.54 -0.93 -25.26
CA GLN A 533 13.03 0.42 -25.01
C GLN A 533 13.67 1.49 -25.91
N PHE A 534 14.98 1.39 -26.20
CA PHE A 534 15.76 2.43 -26.90
C PHE A 534 16.37 1.97 -28.22
N GLY A 535 16.27 0.68 -28.55
CA GLY A 535 16.90 0.10 -29.74
C GLY A 535 18.42 -0.11 -29.59
N LYS A 536 19.09 -0.32 -30.72
CA LYS A 536 20.57 -0.50 -30.81
C LYS A 536 21.28 0.60 -31.62
N GLY A 537 20.52 1.61 -32.05
CA GLY A 537 21.02 2.69 -32.91
C GLY A 537 21.34 3.97 -32.13
N ASP A 538 21.30 5.10 -32.83
CA ASP A 538 21.73 6.40 -32.30
C ASP A 538 20.95 6.84 -31.05
N LYS A 539 19.65 6.51 -30.96
CA LYS A 539 18.83 6.80 -29.77
C LYS A 539 19.43 6.21 -28.50
N TYR A 540 19.84 4.95 -28.54
CA TYR A 540 20.46 4.27 -27.41
C TYR A 540 21.75 4.97 -26.97
N PHE A 541 22.66 5.23 -27.92
CA PHE A 541 23.94 5.87 -27.61
C PHE A 541 23.79 7.32 -27.15
N ALA A 542 22.85 8.07 -27.73
CA ALA A 542 22.57 9.45 -27.32
C ALA A 542 22.05 9.50 -25.87
N VAL A 543 21.06 8.66 -25.53
CA VAL A 543 20.52 8.59 -24.16
C VAL A 543 21.55 8.05 -23.18
N CYS A 544 22.34 7.04 -23.55
CA CYS A 544 23.42 6.52 -22.72
C CYS A 544 24.51 7.56 -22.48
N THR A 545 24.82 8.38 -23.48
CA THR A 545 25.75 9.52 -23.32
C THR A 545 25.20 10.52 -22.30
N MET A 546 23.90 10.85 -22.38
CA MET A 546 23.25 11.70 -21.37
C MET A 546 23.29 11.06 -19.97
N LEU A 547 22.99 9.76 -19.88
CA LEU A 547 23.02 9.00 -18.62
C LEU A 547 24.36 9.17 -17.90
N VAL A 548 25.48 9.03 -18.60
CA VAL A 548 26.83 9.06 -17.99
C VAL A 548 27.45 10.46 -17.89
N THR A 549 26.84 11.50 -18.46
CA THR A 549 27.38 12.88 -18.46
C THR A 549 26.54 13.89 -17.69
N LEU A 550 25.25 13.61 -17.44
CA LEU A 550 24.42 14.46 -16.61
C LEU A 550 24.81 14.35 -15.12
N PRO A 551 24.64 15.41 -14.33
CA PRO A 551 24.77 15.32 -12.88
C PRO A 551 23.84 14.26 -12.31
N GLY A 552 24.31 13.58 -11.26
CA GLY A 552 23.58 12.50 -10.60
C GLY A 552 24.34 11.18 -10.63
N LEU A 553 23.68 10.13 -10.17
CA LEU A 553 24.18 8.76 -10.12
C LEU A 553 23.72 8.03 -11.38
N PRO A 554 24.61 7.66 -12.32
CA PRO A 554 24.26 6.78 -13.42
C PRO A 554 24.10 5.33 -12.93
N MET A 555 22.92 4.76 -13.19
CA MET A 555 22.64 3.35 -12.95
C MET A 555 22.47 2.61 -14.29
N ILE A 556 23.32 1.61 -14.49
CA ILE A 556 23.32 0.72 -15.66
C ILE A 556 22.56 -0.55 -15.31
N GLY A 557 21.57 -0.92 -16.12
CA GLY A 557 20.76 -2.11 -15.90
C GLY A 557 21.47 -3.42 -16.26
N HIS A 558 20.94 -4.56 -15.79
CA HIS A 558 21.49 -5.86 -16.17
C HIS A 558 21.32 -6.08 -17.68
N GLY A 559 22.44 -6.29 -18.39
CA GLY A 559 22.43 -6.60 -19.83
C GLY A 559 22.42 -5.39 -20.76
N GLN A 560 22.41 -4.17 -20.19
CA GLN A 560 22.78 -2.92 -20.87
C GLN A 560 24.30 -2.88 -21.09
#